data_AF-V5H2M2-F1
#
_entry.id   AF-V5H2M2-F1
#
_cell.length_a   1.000
_cell.length_b   1.000
_cell.length_c   1.000
_cell.angle_alpha   90.00
_cell.angle_beta   90.00
_cell.angle_gamma   90.00
#
_symmetry.space_group_name_H-M   'P 1'
#
loop_
_entity.id
_entity.type
_entity.pdbx_description
1 polymer ?
#
loop_
_entity_poly.entity_id
_entity_poly.type
_entity_poly.pdbx_seq_one_letter_code
_entity_poly.pdbx_strand_id
1 'polypeptide(L)'
;MSVDSFNVMLLFSMGHYIWAVPFKLILLLILLYKQLGYSALVGAATIYVLSPLQYWVCTKLSKLQKEALTISDKRIKHTSELLQGIKLLKLHGWEKVYANMVKEIRAEELKLLRKDAILVAINTFITQGSAILLTLVTFSVYSAIEGRPLTPAKVFSGLALF
;
A
#
# COMPACT_ATOMS: atom_id res chain seq x y z
N MET A 1 -20.76 -17.37 -0.06
CA MET A 1 -20.64 -17.97 -1.40
C MET A 1 -19.95 -17.04 -2.41
N SER A 2 -20.47 -15.84 -2.74
CA SER A 2 -19.80 -14.95 -3.72
C SER A 2 -18.42 -14.43 -3.27
N VAL A 3 -18.29 -14.06 -1.99
CA VAL A 3 -17.01 -13.61 -1.41
C VAL A 3 -16.00 -14.75 -1.34
N ASP A 4 -16.44 -15.96 -1.01
CA ASP A 4 -15.56 -17.14 -0.89
C ASP A 4 -15.01 -17.55 -2.25
N SER A 5 -15.85 -17.59 -3.30
CA SER A 5 -15.39 -17.86 -4.67
C SER A 5 -14.39 -16.81 -5.17
N PHE A 6 -14.61 -15.54 -4.83
CA PHE A 6 -13.66 -14.46 -5.16
C PHE A 6 -12.31 -14.63 -4.46
N ASN A 7 -12.31 -14.98 -3.17
CA ASN A 7 -11.10 -15.22 -2.40
C ASN A 7 -10.29 -16.41 -2.95
N VAL A 8 -10.96 -17.48 -3.37
CA VAL A 8 -10.30 -18.64 -4.01
C VAL A 8 -9.66 -18.24 -5.34
N MET A 9 -10.38 -17.48 -6.18
CA MET A 9 -9.82 -16.95 -7.43
C MET A 9 -8.57 -16.09 -7.18
N LEU A 10 -8.61 -15.20 -6.19
CA LEU A 10 -7.45 -14.38 -5.81
C LEU A 10 -6.27 -15.22 -5.34
N LEU A 11 -6.52 -16.29 -4.58
CA LEU A 11 -5.46 -17.20 -4.13
C LEU A 11 -4.75 -17.86 -5.32
N PHE A 12 -5.49 -18.37 -6.31
CA PHE A 12 -4.88 -18.94 -7.50
C PHE A 12 -4.16 -17.89 -8.35
N SER A 13 -4.73 -16.69 -8.46
CA SER A 13 -4.12 -15.59 -9.22
C SER A 13 -2.83 -15.09 -8.57
N MET A 14 -2.76 -14.99 -7.24
CA MET A 14 -1.63 -14.40 -6.51
C MET A 14 -0.65 -15.44 -5.94
N GLY A 15 -1.03 -16.71 -5.85
CA GLY A 15 -0.25 -17.76 -5.18
C GLY A 15 1.15 -17.96 -5.78
N HIS A 16 1.32 -17.70 -7.08
CA HIS A 16 2.62 -17.80 -7.74
C HIS A 16 3.67 -16.80 -7.19
N TYR A 17 3.24 -15.66 -6.64
CA TYR A 17 4.17 -14.70 -6.03
C TYR A 17 4.90 -15.27 -4.80
N ILE A 18 4.33 -16.27 -4.12
CA ILE A 18 4.92 -16.87 -2.91
C ILE A 18 6.31 -17.46 -3.22
N TRP A 19 6.47 -18.12 -4.37
CA TRP A 19 7.77 -18.68 -4.78
C TRP A 19 8.53 -17.77 -5.75
N ALA A 20 7.84 -16.99 -6.58
CA ALA A 20 8.47 -16.10 -7.54
C ALA A 20 9.18 -14.91 -6.89
N VAL A 21 8.64 -14.33 -5.81
CA VAL A 21 9.23 -13.17 -5.12
C VAL A 21 10.57 -13.51 -4.45
N PRO A 22 10.70 -14.59 -3.65
CA PRO A 22 11.99 -15.01 -3.11
C PRO A 22 13.02 -15.28 -4.20
N PHE A 23 12.62 -15.97 -5.27
CA PHE A 23 13.50 -16.24 -6.42
C PHE A 23 13.99 -14.94 -7.09
N LYS A 24 13.07 -13.99 -7.34
CA LYS A 24 13.38 -12.68 -7.92
C LYS A 24 14.37 -11.90 -7.03
N LEU A 25 14.18 -11.89 -5.72
CA LEU A 25 15.06 -11.20 -4.77
C LEU A 25 16.48 -11.77 -4.79
N ILE A 26 16.62 -13.10 -4.74
CA ILE A 26 17.93 -13.76 -4.77
C ILE A 26 18.66 -13.44 -6.09
N LEU A 27 17.95 -13.55 -7.22
CA LEU A 27 18.53 -13.31 -8.54
C LEU A 27 18.97 -11.84 -8.70
N LEU A 28 18.15 -10.88 -8.25
CA LEU A 28 18.50 -9.46 -8.23
C LEU A 28 19.74 -9.16 -7.38
N LEU A 29 19.84 -9.74 -6.19
CA LEU A 29 21.01 -9.56 -5.32
C LEU A 29 22.29 -10.09 -5.98
N ILE A 30 22.23 -11.26 -6.62
CA ILE A 30 23.39 -11.84 -7.34
C ILE A 30 23.82 -10.93 -8.49
N LEU A 31 22.87 -10.41 -9.28
CA LEU A 31 23.17 -9.52 -10.41
C LEU A 31 23.72 -8.18 -9.95
N LEU A 32 23.12 -7.56 -8.93
CA LEU A 32 23.60 -6.30 -8.36
C LEU A 32 25.02 -6.45 -7.81
N TYR A 33 25.30 -7.55 -7.08
CA TYR A 33 26.63 -7.82 -6.57
C TYR A 33 27.68 -8.00 -7.68
N LYS A 34 27.31 -8.68 -8.78
CA LYS A 34 28.21 -8.81 -9.94
C LYS A 34 28.51 -7.47 -10.61
N GLN A 35 27.55 -6.54 -10.63
CA GLN A 35 27.68 -5.26 -11.33
C GLN A 35 28.39 -4.18 -10.49
N LEU A 36 28.05 -4.12 -9.20
CA LEU A 36 28.39 -3.03 -8.27
C LEU A 36 29.23 -3.51 -7.08
N GLY A 37 29.64 -4.77 -7.04
CA GLY A 37 30.49 -5.31 -5.98
C GLY A 37 29.90 -5.15 -4.58
N TYR A 38 30.74 -4.76 -3.63
CA TYR A 38 30.35 -4.58 -2.22
C TYR A 38 29.31 -3.48 -2.01
N SER A 39 29.23 -2.50 -2.92
CA SER A 39 28.24 -1.42 -2.83
C SER A 39 26.80 -1.93 -2.95
N ALA A 40 26.58 -3.04 -3.65
CA ALA A 40 25.28 -3.70 -3.73
C ALA A 40 24.76 -4.18 -2.37
N LEU A 41 25.65 -4.56 -1.45
CA LEU A 41 25.26 -4.98 -0.10
C LEU A 41 24.72 -3.81 0.73
N VAL A 42 25.24 -2.60 0.50
CA VAL A 42 24.72 -1.39 1.15
C VAL A 42 23.35 -1.01 0.61
N GLY A 43 23.13 -1.21 -0.69
CA GLY A 43 21.79 -1.12 -1.28
C GLY A 43 20.82 -2.12 -0.64
N ALA A 44 21.21 -3.39 -0.54
CA ALA A 44 20.40 -4.42 0.11
C ALA A 44 20.10 -4.11 1.59
N ALA A 45 21.08 -3.59 2.34
CA ALA A 45 20.89 -3.15 3.72
C ALA A 45 19.89 -1.98 3.82
N THR A 46 19.92 -1.05 2.85
CA THR A 46 18.97 0.07 2.79
C THR A 46 17.53 -0.43 2.61
N ILE A 47 17.30 -1.42 1.73
CA ILE A 47 15.99 -2.07 1.57
C ILE A 47 15.55 -2.72 2.89
N TYR A 48 16.48 -3.39 3.59
CA TYR A 48 16.17 -4.04 4.86
C TYR A 48 15.76 -3.05 5.95
N VAL A 49 16.34 -1.84 5.96
CA VAL A 49 15.97 -0.76 6.88
C VAL A 49 14.65 -0.09 6.49
N LEU A 50 14.36 0.08 5.19
CA LEU A 50 13.12 0.69 4.72
C LEU A 50 11.91 -0.26 4.83
N SER A 51 12.11 -1.57 4.72
CA SER A 51 11.04 -2.58 4.74
C SER A 51 10.17 -2.54 6.03
N PRO A 52 10.73 -2.46 7.25
CA PRO A 52 9.95 -2.31 8.48
C PRO A 52 9.08 -1.06 8.51
N LEU A 53 9.59 0.08 8.01
CA LEU A 53 8.82 1.32 7.93
C LEU A 53 7.62 1.16 7.01
N GLN A 54 7.83 0.61 5.82
CA GLN A 54 6.76 0.37 4.85
C GLN A 54 5.75 -0.65 5.39
N TYR A 55 6.22 -1.72 6.04
CA TYR A 55 5.36 -2.71 6.69
C TYR A 55 4.47 -2.05 7.76
N TRP A 56 5.04 -1.21 8.63
CA TRP A 56 4.28 -0.51 9.66
C TRP A 56 3.17 0.36 9.06
N VAL A 57 3.46 1.14 8.01
CA VAL A 57 2.45 1.96 7.30
C VAL A 57 1.35 1.08 6.71
N CYS A 58 1.71 -0.01 6.02
CA CYS A 58 0.74 -0.97 5.47
C CYS A 58 -0.16 -1.58 6.55
N THR A 59 0.37 -1.95 7.72
CA THR A 59 -0.47 -2.49 8.81
C THR A 59 -1.47 -1.47 9.34
N LYS A 60 -1.08 -0.19 9.41
CA LYS A 60 -1.98 0.91 9.82
C LYS A 60 -3.06 1.15 8.77
N LEU A 61 -2.68 1.14 7.49
CA LEU A 61 -3.62 1.24 6.37
C LEU A 61 -4.66 0.12 6.42
N SER A 62 -4.23 -1.14 6.55
CA SER A 62 -5.14 -2.29 6.63
C SER A 62 -6.09 -2.23 7.83
N LYS A 63 -5.66 -1.69 8.98
CA LYS A 63 -6.53 -1.48 10.15
C LYS A 63 -7.60 -0.42 9.87
N LEU A 64 -7.20 0.73 9.32
CA LEU A 64 -8.13 1.81 8.97
C LEU A 64 -9.12 1.41 7.87
N GLN A 65 -8.68 0.65 6.87
CA GLN A 65 -9.58 0.12 5.84
C GLN A 65 -10.66 -0.79 6.45
N LYS A 66 -10.29 -1.67 7.39
CA LYS A 66 -11.27 -2.50 8.10
C LYS A 66 -12.26 -1.66 8.89
N GLU A 67 -11.79 -0.65 9.63
CA GLU A 67 -12.67 0.26 10.37
C GLU A 67 -13.61 1.03 9.43
N ALA A 68 -13.10 1.56 8.31
CA ALA A 68 -13.89 2.27 7.32
C ALA A 68 -14.99 1.38 6.70
N LEU A 69 -14.68 0.11 6.41
CA LEU A 69 -15.67 -0.86 5.93
C LEU A 69 -16.79 -1.08 6.95
N THR A 70 -16.46 -1.23 8.24
CA THR A 70 -17.49 -1.42 9.27
C THR A 70 -18.44 -0.23 9.40
N ILE A 71 -17.96 1.01 9.25
CA ILE A 71 -18.82 2.20 9.27
C ILE A 71 -19.66 2.28 7.99
N SER A 72 -19.07 1.96 6.83
CA SER A 72 -19.81 1.93 5.56
C SER A 72 -20.95 0.91 5.59
N ASP A 73 -20.72 -0.27 6.16
CA ASP A 73 -21.76 -1.30 6.35
C ASP A 73 -22.90 -0.80 7.24
N LYS A 74 -22.59 -0.12 8.35
CA LYS A 74 -23.61 0.51 9.21
C LYS A 74 -24.43 1.53 8.43
N ARG A 75 -23.78 2.41 7.65
CA ARG A 75 -24.47 3.40 6.81
C ARG A 75 -25.40 2.72 5.80
N ILE A 76 -24.93 1.68 5.12
CA ILE A 76 -25.72 0.95 4.12
C ILE A 76 -26.93 0.30 4.79
N LYS A 77 -26.74 -0.34 5.94
CA LYS A 77 -27.82 -0.94 6.72
C LYS A 77 -28.88 0.09 7.12
N HIS A 78 -28.48 1.19 7.77
CA HIS A 78 -29.40 2.23 8.19
C HIS A 78 -30.13 2.86 7.00
N THR A 79 -29.44 3.14 5.89
CA THR A 79 -30.07 3.70 4.70
C THR A 79 -31.09 2.72 4.11
N SER A 80 -30.79 1.41 4.12
CA SER A 80 -31.72 0.37 3.65
C SER A 80 -32.98 0.30 4.51
N GLU A 81 -32.85 0.33 5.84
CA GLU A 81 -33.98 0.34 6.79
C GLU A 81 -34.89 1.56 6.58
N LEU A 82 -34.30 2.74 6.36
CA LEU A 82 -35.05 3.97 6.08
C LEU A 82 -35.83 3.90 4.76
N LEU A 83 -35.23 3.33 3.72
CA LEU A 83 -35.89 3.16 2.42
C LEU A 83 -37.04 2.16 2.51
N GLN A 84 -36.89 1.09 3.29
CA GLN A 84 -37.98 0.13 3.54
C GLN A 84 -39.16 0.78 4.28
N GLY A 85 -38.89 1.70 5.22
CA GLY A 85 -39.89 2.43 6.01
C GLY A 85 -40.42 3.73 5.41
N ILE A 86 -40.07 4.07 4.16
CA ILE A 86 -40.20 5.44 3.62
C ILE A 86 -41.61 6.05 3.70
N LYS A 87 -42.65 5.22 3.55
CA LYS A 87 -44.05 5.67 3.61
C LYS A 87 -44.41 6.21 5.00
N LEU A 88 -43.96 5.53 6.06
CA LEU A 88 -44.20 5.94 7.45
C LEU A 88 -43.46 7.23 7.78
N LEU A 89 -42.21 7.35 7.34
CA LEU A 89 -41.39 8.55 7.51
C LEU A 89 -42.05 9.80 6.91
N LYS A 90 -42.60 9.67 5.69
CA LYS A 90 -43.30 10.78 5.03
C LYS A 90 -44.63 11.13 5.70
N LEU A 91 -45.39 10.13 6.13
CA LEU A 91 -46.66 10.35 6.85
C LEU A 91 -46.47 11.14 8.16
N HIS A 92 -45.33 10.99 8.83
CA HIS A 92 -45.01 11.69 10.07
C HIS A 92 -44.13 12.94 9.87
N GLY A 93 -43.71 13.26 8.64
CA GLY A 93 -42.82 14.39 8.36
C GLY A 93 -41.40 14.25 8.96
N TRP A 94 -40.95 13.03 9.26
CA TRP A 94 -39.67 12.76 9.95
C TRP A 94 -38.45 12.68 9.02
N GLU A 95 -38.62 12.87 7.72
CA GLU A 95 -37.56 12.79 6.71
C GLU A 95 -36.29 13.59 7.05
N LYS A 96 -36.42 14.82 7.57
CA LYS A 96 -35.28 15.68 7.90
C LYS A 96 -34.49 15.15 9.09
N VAL A 97 -35.20 14.61 10.10
CA VAL A 97 -34.57 14.07 11.31
C VAL A 97 -33.71 12.86 10.95
N TYR A 98 -34.25 11.93 10.18
CA TYR A 98 -33.52 10.74 9.75
C TYR A 98 -32.43 11.04 8.72
N ALA A 99 -32.64 12.01 7.84
CA ALA A 99 -31.59 12.47 6.93
C ALA A 99 -30.38 13.06 7.68
N ASN A 100 -30.62 13.79 8.77
CA ASN A 100 -29.54 14.29 9.62
C ASN A 100 -28.79 13.16 10.33
N MET A 101 -29.50 12.14 10.82
CA MET A 101 -28.87 10.95 11.41
C MET A 101 -27.92 10.23 10.43
N VAL A 102 -28.31 10.06 9.17
CA VAL A 102 -27.44 9.48 8.13
C VAL A 102 -26.24 10.39 7.82
N LYS A 103 -26.42 11.72 7.85
CA LYS A 103 -25.33 12.68 7.64
C LYS A 103 -24.28 12.62 8.76
N GLU A 104 -24.69 12.41 10.01
CA GLU A 104 -23.76 12.24 11.13
C GLU A 104 -22.88 11.00 10.94
N ILE A 105 -23.47 9.85 10.59
CA ILE A 105 -22.74 8.62 10.26
C ILE A 105 -21.78 8.86 9.08
N ARG A 106 -22.24 9.57 8.04
CA ARG A 106 -21.40 9.92 6.88
C ARG A 106 -20.22 10.82 7.28
N ALA A 107 -20.41 11.74 8.22
CA ALA A 107 -19.32 12.59 8.70
C ALA A 107 -18.23 11.79 9.41
N GLU A 108 -18.59 10.76 10.17
CA GLU A 108 -17.63 9.83 10.78
C GLU A 108 -16.90 8.99 9.74
N GLU A 109 -17.63 8.46 8.75
CA GLU A 109 -17.05 7.71 7.63
C GLU A 109 -16.03 8.55 6.86
N LEU A 110 -16.36 9.81 6.55
CA LEU A 110 -15.47 10.72 5.83
C LEU A 110 -14.19 11.04 6.62
N LYS A 111 -14.25 11.10 7.95
CA LYS A 111 -13.04 11.27 8.79
C LYS A 111 -12.09 10.07 8.66
N LEU A 112 -12.63 8.84 8.62
CA LEU A 112 -11.82 7.64 8.41
C LEU A 112 -11.25 7.58 6.99
N LEU A 113 -12.08 7.84 5.97
CA LEU A 113 -11.65 7.86 4.57
C LEU A 113 -10.56 8.91 4.32
N ARG A 114 -10.62 10.06 5.00
CA ARG A 114 -9.54 11.07 4.92
C ARG A 114 -8.23 10.55 5.50
N LYS A 115 -8.27 9.84 6.63
CA LYS A 115 -7.07 9.21 7.23
C LYS A 115 -6.51 8.12 6.32
N ASP A 116 -7.38 7.30 5.74
CA ASP A 116 -7.01 6.27 4.77
C ASP A 116 -6.29 6.88 3.56
N ALA A 117 -6.87 7.91 2.93
CA ALA A 117 -6.27 8.61 1.81
C ALA A 117 -4.88 9.19 2.11
N ILE A 118 -4.68 9.74 3.31
CA ILE A 118 -3.37 10.25 3.75
C ILE A 118 -2.36 9.11 3.89
N LEU A 119 -2.75 7.98 4.49
CA LEU A 119 -1.84 6.83 4.61
C LEU A 119 -1.51 6.20 3.25
N VAL A 120 -2.48 6.15 2.33
CA VAL A 120 -2.23 5.72 0.95
C VAL A 120 -1.18 6.63 0.31
N ALA A 121 -1.34 7.96 0.42
CA ALA A 121 -0.38 8.91 -0.12
C ALA A 121 1.03 8.74 0.47
N ILE A 122 1.13 8.54 1.80
CA ILE A 122 2.41 8.26 2.48
C ILE A 122 3.03 6.96 1.98
N ASN A 123 2.25 5.89 1.85
CA ASN A 123 2.73 4.60 1.35
C ASN A 123 3.24 4.71 -0.09
N THR A 124 2.50 5.40 -0.97
CA THR A 124 2.93 5.68 -2.35
C THR A 124 4.21 6.49 -2.37
N PHE A 125 4.33 7.52 -1.54
CA PHE A 125 5.55 8.32 -1.43
C PHE A 125 6.75 7.48 -0.99
N ILE A 126 6.60 6.63 0.03
CA ILE A 126 7.67 5.72 0.49
C ILE A 126 8.08 4.77 -0.64
N THR A 127 7.11 4.18 -1.35
CA THR A 127 7.37 3.21 -2.42
C THR A 127 8.10 3.83 -3.61
N GLN A 128 7.69 5.02 -4.05
CA GLN A 128 8.35 5.71 -5.16
C GLN A 128 9.70 6.31 -4.71
N GLY A 129 9.76 6.85 -3.50
CA GLY A 129 10.96 7.42 -2.91
C GLY A 129 12.04 6.38 -2.61
N SER A 130 11.67 5.13 -2.27
CA SER A 130 12.64 4.09 -1.95
C SER A 130 13.55 3.75 -3.13
N ALA A 131 13.04 3.74 -4.37
CA ALA A 131 13.86 3.49 -5.55
C ALA A 131 14.91 4.60 -5.77
N ILE A 132 14.50 5.86 -5.57
CA ILE A 132 15.38 7.03 -5.69
C ILE A 132 16.42 7.03 -4.57
N LEU A 133 16.02 6.77 -3.33
CA LEU A 133 16.94 6.69 -2.19
C LEU A 133 17.94 5.55 -2.36
N LEU A 134 17.48 4.39 -2.78
CA LEU A 134 18.31 3.20 -2.99
C LEU A 134 19.40 3.43 -4.04
N THR A 135 19.03 4.03 -5.18
CA THR A 135 19.98 4.35 -6.25
C THR A 135 21.00 5.39 -5.81
N LEU A 136 20.54 6.45 -5.12
CA LEU A 136 21.39 7.52 -4.62
C LEU A 136 22.39 7.02 -3.58
N VAL A 137 21.94 6.23 -2.60
CA VAL A 137 22.82 5.62 -1.57
C VAL A 137 23.82 4.67 -2.21
N THR A 138 23.37 3.75 -3.08
CA THR A 138 24.25 2.75 -3.68
C THR A 138 25.34 3.39 -4.54
N PHE A 139 24.99 4.34 -5.41
CA PHE A 139 25.99 4.99 -6.28
C PHE A 139 26.92 5.93 -5.51
N SER A 140 26.44 6.60 -4.46
CA SER A 140 27.29 7.42 -3.59
C SER A 140 28.34 6.55 -2.88
N VAL A 141 27.94 5.40 -2.36
CA VAL A 141 28.83 4.44 -1.70
C VAL A 141 29.81 3.80 -2.70
N TYR A 142 29.35 3.46 -3.90
CA TYR A 142 30.20 2.98 -4.99
C TYR A 142 31.33 3.96 -5.30
N SER A 143 31.00 5.25 -5.43
CA SER A 143 31.99 6.30 -5.70
C SER A 143 32.98 6.49 -4.55
N ALA A 144 32.57 6.25 -3.30
CA ALA A 144 33.42 6.44 -2.13
C ALA A 144 34.35 5.25 -1.84
N ILE A 145 33.88 4.02 -2.07
CA ILE A 145 34.59 2.79 -1.63
C ILE A 145 35.37 2.13 -2.76
N GLU A 146 34.79 2.01 -3.96
CA GLU A 146 35.37 1.12 -4.98
C GLU A 146 36.51 1.75 -5.78
N GLY A 147 36.72 3.07 -5.67
CA GLY A 147 37.83 3.78 -6.34
C GLY A 147 37.85 3.63 -7.87
N ARG A 148 36.79 3.08 -8.46
CA ARG A 148 36.62 2.83 -9.90
C ARG A 148 35.61 3.84 -10.45
N PRO A 149 35.82 4.35 -11.67
CA PRO A 149 34.88 5.27 -12.28
C PRO A 149 33.53 4.57 -12.50
N LEU A 150 32.44 5.26 -12.12
CA LEU A 150 31.08 4.89 -12.48
C LEU A 150 30.92 5.06 -14.00
N THR A 151 31.09 3.97 -14.74
CA THR A 151 30.85 3.98 -16.19
C THR A 151 29.35 4.02 -16.48
N PRO A 152 28.91 4.67 -17.58
CA PRO A 152 27.49 4.72 -17.95
C PRO A 152 26.84 3.34 -18.02
N ALA A 153 27.57 2.34 -18.53
CA ALA A 153 27.11 0.95 -18.59
C ALA A 153 26.71 0.41 -17.21
N LYS A 154 27.48 0.70 -16.15
CA LYS A 154 27.15 0.26 -14.78
C LYS A 154 25.99 1.04 -14.16
N VAL A 155 25.90 2.34 -14.44
CA VAL A 155 24.81 3.19 -13.95
C VAL A 155 23.48 2.74 -14.54
N PHE A 156 23.38 2.59 -15.86
CA PHE A 156 22.13 2.20 -16.52
C PHE A 156 21.71 0.77 -16.19
N SER A 157 22.66 -0.16 -16.13
CA SER A 157 22.36 -1.54 -15.70
C SER A 157 21.96 -1.62 -14.23
N GLY A 158 22.60 -0.85 -13.34
CA GLY A 158 22.19 -0.74 -11.94
C GLY A 158 20.79 -0.16 -11.78
N LEU A 159 20.50 0.95 -12.48
CA LEU A 159 19.16 1.55 -12.51
C LEU A 159 18.08 0.62 -13.03
N ALA A 160 18.40 -0.25 -14.01
CA ALA A 160 17.45 -1.23 -14.53
C ALA A 160 17.21 -2.43 -13.57
N LEU A 161 18.14 -2.67 -12.64
CA LEU A 161 18.03 -3.73 -11.63
C LEU A 161 17.32 -3.28 -10.35
N PHE A 162 17.30 -1.97 -10.06
CA PHE A 162 16.58 -1.38 -8.93
C PHE A 162 15.10 -1.14 -9.26
#